data_AF-B7TB40-F1
#
_entry.id   AF-B7TB40-F1
#
_cell.length_a   1.000
_cell.length_b   1.000
_cell.length_c   1.000
_cell.angle_alpha   90.00
_cell.angle_beta   90.00
_cell.angle_gamma   90.00
#
_symmetry.space_group_name_H-M   'P 1'
#
loop_
_entity.id
_entity.type
_entity.pdbx_description
1 polymer ?
#
loop_
_entity_poly.entity_id
_entity_poly.type
_entity_poly.pdbx_seq_one_letter_code
_entity_poly.pdbx_strand_id
1 'polypeptide(L)' 'MQKQLISEEFREFLQQEIALSSKDLSVVFNNQCQPSDPIPMLLWQYGLISSNQLQLIWDWLDAQVRLQSP' A
#
# COMPACT_ATOMS: atom_id res chain seq x y z
N MET A 1 -14.38 -11.81 -7.89
CA MET A 1 -12.99 -12.14 -8.26
C MET A 1 -12.05 -10.92 -8.35
N GLN A 2 -12.53 -9.66 -8.19
CA GLN A 2 -11.72 -8.46 -8.49
C GLN A 2 -10.88 -7.90 -7.32
N LYS A 3 -11.20 -8.24 -6.06
CA LYS A 3 -10.44 -7.77 -4.88
C LYS A 3 -8.97 -8.24 -4.84
N GLN A 4 -8.62 -9.28 -5.60
CA GLN A 4 -7.32 -9.96 -5.50
C GLN A 4 -6.24 -9.35 -6.39
N LEU A 5 -6.61 -8.71 -7.51
CA LEU A 5 -5.66 -8.08 -8.44
C LEU A 5 -5.01 -6.83 -7.82
N ILE A 6 -5.82 -5.98 -7.18
CA ILE A 6 -5.33 -4.76 -6.53
C ILE A 6 -4.28 -5.10 -5.45
N SER A 7 -4.42 -6.22 -4.74
CA SER A 7 -3.45 -6.61 -3.70
C SER A 7 -2.09 -7.05 -4.25
N GLU A 8 -2.02 -7.57 -5.49
CA GLU A 8 -0.75 -7.95 -6.13
C GLU A 8 -0.08 -6.72 -6.74
N GLU A 9 -0.80 -5.95 -7.53
CA GLU A 9 -0.32 -4.69 -8.14
C GLU A 9 0.14 -3.69 -7.08
N PHE A 10 -0.56 -3.61 -5.96
CA PHE A 10 -0.18 -2.75 -4.86
C PHE A 10 1.14 -3.18 -4.21
N ARG A 11 1.35 -4.48 -4.04
CA ARG A 11 2.63 -5.00 -3.50
C ARG A 11 3.78 -4.71 -4.45
N GLU A 12 3.57 -4.89 -5.75
CA GLU A 12 4.59 -4.57 -6.76
C GLU A 12 4.93 -3.07 -6.76
N PHE A 13 3.92 -2.20 -6.73
CA PHE A 13 4.12 -0.75 -6.63
C PHE A 13 4.93 -0.38 -5.38
N LEU A 14 4.59 -0.93 -4.21
CA LEU A 14 5.34 -0.66 -2.98
C LEU A 14 6.81 -1.12 -3.07
N GLN A 15 7.09 -2.24 -3.76
CA GLN A 15 8.45 -2.74 -3.91
C GLN A 15 9.26 -1.98 -4.97
N GLN A 16 8.64 -1.61 -6.09
CA GLN A 16 9.33 -1.00 -7.24
C GLN A 16 9.43 0.52 -7.10
N GLU A 17 8.32 1.20 -6.79
CA GLU A 17 8.24 2.66 -6.76
C GLU A 17 8.61 3.23 -5.38
N ILE A 18 8.14 2.59 -4.31
CA ILE A 18 8.44 3.03 -2.93
C ILE A 18 9.76 2.43 -2.43
N ALA A 19 10.31 1.44 -3.13
CA ALA A 19 11.53 0.71 -2.76
C ALA A 19 11.45 0.01 -1.39
N LEU A 20 10.24 -0.42 -0.98
CA LEU A 20 10.05 -1.15 0.27
C LEU A 20 10.53 -2.60 0.12
N SER A 21 11.24 -3.09 1.13
CA SER A 21 11.64 -4.49 1.14
C SER A 21 10.44 -5.38 1.53
N SER A 22 10.46 -6.63 1.06
CA SER A 22 9.48 -7.64 1.49
C SER A 22 9.41 -7.82 3.01
N LYS A 23 10.52 -7.54 3.71
CA LYS A 23 10.60 -7.60 5.17
C LYS A 23 9.78 -6.47 5.81
N ASP A 24 9.90 -5.25 5.31
CA ASP A 24 9.16 -4.08 5.80
C ASP A 24 7.65 -4.26 5.60
N LEU A 25 7.27 -4.75 4.42
CA LEU A 25 5.89 -5.10 4.12
C LEU A 25 5.36 -6.17 5.08
N SER A 26 6.14 -7.22 5.35
CA SER A 26 5.73 -8.29 6.26
C SER A 26 5.47 -7.79 7.69
N VAL A 27 6.26 -6.83 8.17
CA VAL A 27 6.03 -6.22 9.51
C VAL A 27 4.65 -5.56 9.56
N VAL A 28 4.29 -4.80 8.53
CA VAL A 28 2.99 -4.10 8.49
C VAL A 28 1.82 -5.06 8.34
N PHE A 29 1.91 -6.03 7.42
CA PHE A 29 0.83 -7.01 7.23
C PHE A 29 0.62 -7.91 8.44
N ASN A 30 1.68 -8.26 9.17
CA ASN A 30 1.59 -9.09 10.39
C ASN A 30 1.11 -8.30 11.61
N ASN A 31 1.40 -6.99 11.67
CA ASN A 31 0.95 -6.11 12.75
C ASN A 31 -0.36 -5.37 12.42
N GLN A 32 -1.09 -5.74 11.37
CA GLN A 32 -2.42 -5.22 11.15
C GLN A 32 -3.34 -5.64 12.30
N CYS A 33 -3.78 -4.68 13.11
CA CYS A 33 -4.72 -4.93 14.19
C CYS A 33 -6.13 -5.22 13.66
N GLN A 34 -6.56 -4.50 12.61
CA GLN A 34 -7.81 -4.73 11.93
C GLN A 34 -7.60 -4.94 10.43
N PRO A 35 -8.37 -5.83 9.79
CA PRO A 35 -8.31 -6.02 8.33
C PRO A 35 -8.77 -4.78 7.55
N SER A 36 -9.42 -3.82 8.21
CA SER A 36 -9.81 -2.52 7.65
C SER A 36 -8.74 -1.44 7.80
N ASP A 37 -7.65 -1.69 8.52
CA ASP A 37 -6.64 -0.67 8.75
C ASP A 37 -5.92 -0.34 7.43
N PRO A 38 -5.88 0.94 7.04
CA PRO A 38 -5.22 1.34 5.80
C PRO A 38 -3.71 1.10 5.91
N ILE A 39 -3.20 0.16 5.11
CA ILE A 39 -1.77 -0.14 4.97
C ILE A 39 -0.90 1.12 4.82
N PRO A 40 -1.29 2.15 4.03
CA PRO A 40 -0.49 3.38 3.90
C PRO A 40 -0.25 4.07 5.24
N MET A 41 -1.25 4.13 6.12
CA MET A 41 -1.07 4.74 7.45
C MET A 41 -0.15 3.93 8.34
N LEU A 42 -0.27 2.61 8.31
CA LEU A 42 0.61 1.75 9.10
C LEU A 42 2.07 1.92 8.65
N LEU A 43 2.33 1.90 7.34
CA LEU A 43 3.68 2.14 6.80
C LEU A 43 4.29 3.46 7.32
N TRP A 44 3.49 4.53 7.38
CA TRP A 44 3.93 5.82 7.92
C TRP A 44 4.13 5.80 9.45
N GLN A 45 3.21 5.19 10.20
CA GLN A 45 3.30 5.07 11.66
C GLN A 45 4.53 4.26 12.10
N TYR A 46 4.91 3.23 11.34
CA TYR A 46 6.13 2.47 11.57
C TYR A 46 7.40 3.19 11.07
N GLY A 47 7.27 4.36 10.42
CA GLY A 47 8.39 5.12 9.88
C GLY A 47 9.06 4.48 8.67
N LEU A 48 8.37 3.55 7.99
CA LEU A 48 8.89 2.84 6.81
C LEU A 48 8.85 3.70 5.55
N ILE A 49 8.02 4.75 5.54
CA ILE A 49 7.86 5.67 4.43
C ILE A 49 7.87 7.13 4.92
N SER A 50 8.28 8.02 4.04
CA SER A 50 8.16 9.47 4.25
C SER A 50 6.75 9.97 3.93
N SER A 51 6.39 11.19 4.38
CA SER A 51 5.10 11.82 4.02
C SER A 51 4.93 12.00 2.50
N ASN A 52 6.02 12.19 1.75
CA ASN A 52 5.95 12.31 0.29
C ASN A 52 5.60 10.96 -0.36
N GLN A 53 6.22 9.88 0.12
CA GLN A 53 5.88 8.52 -0.35
C GLN A 53 4.47 8.12 0.06
N LEU A 54 4.02 8.54 1.25
CA LEU A 54 2.66 8.35 1.69
C LEU A 54 1.66 8.99 0.73
N GLN A 55 1.91 10.22 0.29
CA GLN A 55 1.07 10.88 -0.71
C GLN A 55 1.05 10.11 -2.03
N LEU A 56 2.22 9.67 -2.52
CA LEU A 56 2.32 8.90 -3.77
C LEU A 56 1.51 7.59 -3.71
N ILE A 57 1.52 6.93 -2.55
CA ILE A 57 0.71 5.73 -2.30
C ILE A 57 -0.78 6.03 -2.40
N TRP A 58 -1.24 7.14 -1.80
CA TRP A 58 -2.65 7.56 -1.90
C TRP A 58 -3.03 7.92 -3.34
N ASP A 59 -2.18 8.67 -4.04
CA ASP A 59 -2.42 9.04 -5.44
C ASP A 59 -2.54 7.80 -6.34
N TRP A 60 -1.69 6.79 -6.10
CA TRP A 60 -1.77 5.51 -6.82
C TRP A 60 -3.08 4.76 -6.51
N LEU A 61 -3.48 4.68 -5.24
CA LEU A 61 -4.72 4.03 -4.83
C LEU A 61 -5.95 4.72 -5.48
N ASP A 62 -5.99 6.05 -5.48
CA ASP A 62 -7.04 6.81 -6.14
C ASP A 62 -7.05 6.58 -7.66
N ALA A 63 -5.88 6.48 -8.29
CA ALA A 63 -5.78 6.15 -9.72
C ALA A 63 -6.37 4.76 -10.01
N GLN A 64 -6.10 3.75 -9.17
CA GLN A 64 -6.70 2.41 -9.34
C GLN A 64 -8.23 2.43 -9.19
N VAL A 65 -8.77 3.20 -8.24
CA VAL A 65 -10.22 3.34 -8.07
C VAL A 65 -10.86 4.00 -9.30
N ARG A 66 -10.19 5.00 -9.89
CA ARG A 66 -10.67 5.69 -11.10
C ARG A 66 -10.65 4.81 -12.34
N LEU A 67 -9.66 3.91 -12.47
CA LEU A 67 -9.58 2.95 -13.57
C LEU A 67 -10.69 1.89 -13.55
N GLN A 68 -11.41 1.75 -12.44
CA GLN A 68 -12.51 0.79 -12.29
C GLN A 68 -13.90 1.40 -12.53
N SER A 69 -13.99 2.68 -12.92
CA SER A 69 -15.24 3.30 -13.38
C SER A 69 -15.29 3.28 -14.93
N PRO A 70 -16.30 2.63 -15.55
CA PRO A 70 -16.52 2.70 -16.99
C PRO A 70 -16.98 4.08 -17.48
#